data_AF-A0A180FHW8-F1
#
_entry.id   AF-A0A180FHW8-F1
#
_cell.length_a   1.000
_cell.length_b   1.000
_cell.length_c   1.000
_cell.angle_alpha   90.00
_cell.angle_beta   90.00
_cell.angle_gamma   90.00
#
_symmetry.space_group_name_H-M   'P 1'
#
loop_
_entity.id
_entity.type
_entity.pdbx_description
1 polymer ?
#
loop_
_entity_poly.entity_id
_entity_poly.type
_entity_poly.pdbx_seq_one_letter_code
_entity_poly.pdbx_strand_id
1 'polypeptide(L)'
;MESIEEELQRQEAREREKEVRDRERQWDESLSKFFLDMAKVVASVLVIGNIVSLDFISPVKWKPIYITSIGIVATILLIATAKRIVK
;
A
#
# COMPACT_ATOMS: atom_id res chain seq x y z
N MET A 1 -45.54 6.24 21.67
CA MET A 1 -44.80 4.96 21.52
C MET A 1 -44.13 4.90 20.15
N GLU A 2 -44.81 5.26 19.05
CA GLU A 2 -44.18 5.35 17.70
C GLU A 2 -42.92 6.22 17.62
N SER A 3 -42.83 7.32 18.38
CA SER A 3 -41.64 8.21 18.36
C SER A 3 -40.38 7.56 18.91
N ILE A 4 -40.51 6.63 19.85
CA ILE A 4 -39.35 5.94 20.46
C ILE A 4 -38.85 4.85 19.51
N GLU A 5 -39.77 4.16 18.84
CA GLU A 5 -39.47 3.15 17.82
C GLU A 5 -38.72 3.78 16.64
N GLU A 6 -39.17 4.95 16.16
CA GLU A 6 -38.51 5.69 15.08
C GLU A 6 -37.11 6.19 15.47
N GLU A 7 -36.93 6.66 16.71
CA GLU A 7 -35.61 7.07 17.21
C GLU A 7 -34.65 5.88 17.32
N LEU A 8 -35.13 4.72 17.79
CA LEU A 8 -34.34 3.50 17.89
C LEU A 8 -33.89 3.01 16.51
N GLN A 9 -34.79 2.98 15.52
CA GLN A 9 -34.43 2.59 14.15
C GLN A 9 -33.43 3.56 13.51
N ARG A 10 -33.55 4.86 13.77
CA ARG A 10 -32.58 5.86 13.30
C ARG A 10 -31.22 5.73 13.98
N GLN A 11 -31.17 5.26 15.22
CA GLN A 11 -29.91 4.96 15.89
C GLN A 11 -29.26 3.71 15.31
N GLU A 12 -30.00 2.61 15.15
CA GLU A 12 -29.48 1.38 14.54
C GLU A 12 -28.97 1.61 13.12
N ALA A 13 -29.67 2.43 12.32
CA ALA A 13 -29.22 2.78 10.96
C ALA A 13 -27.89 3.56 11.00
N ARG A 14 -27.72 4.52 11.91
CA ARG A 14 -26.47 5.27 12.06
C ARG A 14 -25.32 4.42 12.58
N GLU A 15 -25.59 3.47 13.47
CA GLU A 15 -24.57 2.54 13.96
C GLU A 15 -24.10 1.59 12.86
N ARG A 16 -25.02 1.06 12.04
CA ARG A 16 -24.66 0.25 10.87
C ARG A 16 -23.85 1.04 9.85
N GLU A 17 -24.24 2.27 9.55
CA GLU A 17 -23.47 3.13 8.62
C GLU A 17 -22.06 3.41 9.14
N LYS A 18 -21.90 3.63 10.46
CA LYS A 18 -20.59 3.78 11.09
C LYS A 18 -19.78 2.49 11.01
N GLU A 19 -20.37 1.34 11.32
CA GLU A 19 -19.68 0.05 11.30
C GLU A 19 -19.19 -0.30 9.88
N VAL A 20 -20.01 -0.04 8.84
CA VAL A 20 -19.60 -0.24 7.44
C VAL A 20 -18.44 0.68 7.10
N ARG A 21 -18.51 1.96 7.44
CA ARG A 21 -17.44 2.93 7.17
C ARG A 21 -16.13 2.58 7.90
N ASP A 22 -16.22 2.12 9.14
CA ASP A 22 -15.05 1.75 9.93
C ASP A 22 -14.40 0.47 9.39
N ARG A 23 -15.19 -0.50 8.93
CA ARG A 23 -14.68 -1.67 8.20
C ARG A 23 -13.99 -1.27 6.91
N GLU A 24 -14.60 -0.42 6.09
CA GLU A 24 -13.98 0.05 4.84
C GLU A 24 -12.61 0.70 5.10
N ARG A 25 -12.53 1.60 6.08
CA ARG A 25 -11.26 2.22 6.49
C ARG A 25 -10.23 1.21 6.95
N GLN A 26 -10.63 0.21 7.74
CA GLN A 26 -9.73 -0.83 8.21
C GLN A 26 -9.17 -1.67 7.05
N TRP A 27 -10.00 -1.94 6.03
CA TRP A 27 -9.57 -2.63 4.82
C TRP A 27 -8.58 -1.78 4.01
N ASP A 28 -8.85 -0.48 3.84
CA ASP A 28 -7.95 0.43 3.13
C ASP A 28 -6.59 0.58 3.83
N GLU A 29 -6.57 0.69 5.16
CA GLU A 29 -5.33 0.71 5.94
C GLU A 29 -4.53 -0.59 5.81
N SER A 30 -5.21 -1.74 5.87
CA SER A 30 -4.59 -3.05 5.71
C SER A 30 -3.95 -3.23 4.32
N LEU A 31 -4.69 -2.85 3.27
CA LEU A 31 -4.19 -2.88 1.89
C LEU A 31 -3.00 -1.94 1.69
N SER A 32 -3.08 -0.72 2.20
CA SER A 32 -1.97 0.23 2.12
C SER A 32 -0.71 -0.30 2.79
N LYS A 33 -0.84 -0.89 3.98
CA LYS A 33 0.28 -1.51 4.70
C LYS A 33 0.88 -2.67 3.91
N PHE A 34 0.05 -3.50 3.28
CA PHE A 34 0.50 -4.58 2.40
C PHE A 34 1.31 -4.05 1.21
N PHE A 35 0.82 -3.03 0.51
CA PHE A 35 1.55 -2.43 -0.61
C PHE A 35 2.87 -1.80 -0.19
N LEU A 36 2.93 -1.18 1.00
CA LEU A 36 4.17 -0.64 1.55
C LEU A 36 5.19 -1.73 1.90
N ASP A 37 4.75 -2.85 2.49
CA ASP A 37 5.65 -3.97 2.77
C ASP A 37 6.14 -4.63 1.48
N MET A 38 5.27 -4.75 0.46
CA MET A 38 5.69 -5.23 -0.86
C MET A 38 6.68 -4.26 -1.52
N ALA A 39 6.50 -2.95 -1.36
CA ALA A 39 7.44 -1.94 -1.85
C ALA A 39 8.83 -2.08 -1.20
N LYS A 40 8.89 -2.37 0.10
CA LYS A 40 10.15 -2.64 0.82
C LYS A 40 10.85 -3.90 0.30
N VAL A 41 10.10 -4.98 0.05
CA VAL A 41 10.65 -6.23 -0.50
C VAL A 41 11.19 -6.01 -1.92
N VAL A 42 10.43 -5.32 -2.77
CA VAL A 42 10.88 -4.97 -4.13
C VAL A 42 12.12 -4.10 -4.06
N ALA A 43 12.15 -3.09 -3.18
CA ALA A 43 13.33 -2.23 -3.01
C ALA A 43 14.55 -3.02 -2.51
N SER A 44 14.39 -3.90 -1.52
CA SER A 44 15.52 -4.67 -1.00
C SER A 44 16.09 -5.65 -2.02
N VAL A 45 15.24 -6.36 -2.75
CA VAL A 45 15.66 -7.38 -3.71
C VAL A 45 16.16 -6.76 -5.01
N LEU A 46 15.38 -5.86 -5.62
CA LEU A 46 15.69 -5.33 -6.95
C LEU A 46 16.64 -4.14 -6.92
N VAL A 47 16.62 -3.31 -5.86
CA VAL A 47 17.48 -2.12 -5.78
C VAL A 47 18.74 -2.44 -4.98
N ILE A 48 18.62 -2.80 -3.70
CA ILE A 48 19.78 -3.02 -2.84
C ILE A 48 20.60 -4.23 -3.32
N GLY A 49 19.95 -5.36 -3.65
CA GLY A 49 20.64 -6.56 -4.15
C GLY A 49 21.43 -6.34 -5.44
N ASN A 50 20.93 -5.48 -6.34
CA ASN A 50 21.64 -5.16 -7.59
C ASN A 50 22.71 -4.07 -7.40
N ILE A 51 22.52 -3.13 -6.47
CA ILE A 51 23.56 -2.15 -6.11
C ILE A 51 24.79 -2.84 -5.52
N VAL A 52 24.60 -3.81 -4.63
CA VAL A 52 25.73 -4.60 -4.07
C VAL A 52 26.45 -5.40 -5.16
N SER A 53 25.75 -5.76 -6.23
CA SER A 53 26.30 -6.48 -7.39
C SER A 53 26.98 -5.57 -8.43
N LEU A 54 26.99 -4.25 -8.23
CA LEU A 54 27.75 -3.30 -9.04
C LEU A 54 29.23 -3.41 -8.68
N ASP A 55 29.94 -4.25 -9.41
CA ASP A 55 31.39 -4.36 -9.32
C ASP A 55 32.04 -3.22 -10.15
N PHE A 56 32.77 -2.33 -9.47
CA PHE A 56 33.39 -1.14 -10.08
C PHE A 56 34.71 -1.45 -10.82
N ILE A 57 35.17 -2.70 -10.77
CA ILE A 57 36.49 -3.12 -11.29
C ILE A 57 36.40 -3.69 -12.72
N SER A 58 35.21 -4.06 -13.19
CA SER A 58 34.96 -4.68 -14.51
C SER A 58 34.24 -3.71 -15.48
N PRO A 59 34.22 -3.98 -16.81
CA PRO A 59 33.45 -3.16 -17.74
C PRO A 59 31.99 -3.06 -17.30
N VAL A 60 31.42 -1.86 -17.42
CA VAL A 60 30.07 -1.51 -16.94
C VAL A 60 29.05 -2.55 -17.41
N LYS A 61 28.48 -3.28 -16.44
CA LYS A 61 27.41 -4.25 -16.70
C LYS A 61 26.08 -3.48 -16.74
N TRP A 62 25.50 -3.31 -17.92
CA TRP A 62 24.22 -2.62 -18.11
C TRP A 62 23.02 -3.36 -17.49
N LYS A 63 23.12 -4.69 -17.35
CA LYS A 63 22.04 -5.54 -16.81
C LYS A 63 21.61 -5.15 -15.37
N PRO A 64 22.50 -5.06 -14.36
CA PRO A 64 22.13 -4.64 -13.01
C PRO A 64 21.57 -3.21 -12.97
N ILE A 65 22.07 -2.31 -13.82
CA ILE A 65 21.55 -0.93 -13.92
C ILE A 65 20.08 -0.94 -14.37
N TYR A 66 19.76 -1.67 -15.44
CA TYR A 66 18.39 -1.76 -15.94
C TYR A 66 17.41 -2.38 -14.93
N ILE A 67 17.83 -3.46 -14.25
CA ILE A 67 17.02 -4.12 -13.21
C ILE A 67 16.79 -3.18 -12.01
N THR A 68 17.81 -2.43 -11.61
CA THR A 68 17.72 -1.43 -10.54
C THR A 68 16.74 -0.32 -10.90
N SER A 69 16.78 0.20 -12.13
CA SER A 69 15.84 1.21 -12.61
C SER A 69 14.39 0.72 -12.58
N ILE A 70 14.14 -0.53 -13.02
CA ILE A 70 12.79 -1.14 -12.92
C ILE A 70 12.37 -1.25 -11.45
N GLY A 71 13.27 -1.71 -10.57
CA GLY A 71 13.01 -1.81 -9.14
C GLY A 71 12.57 -0.47 -8.54
N ILE A 72 13.27 0.63 -8.87
CA ILE A 72 12.92 1.98 -8.41
C ILE A 72 11.52 2.38 -8.89
N VAL A 73 11.21 2.18 -10.18
CA VAL A 73 9.88 2.52 -10.73
C VAL A 73 8.79 1.70 -10.06
N ALA A 74 8.98 0.39 -9.90
CA ALA A 74 8.03 -0.50 -9.24
C ALA A 74 7.77 -0.09 -7.78
N THR A 75 8.83 0.24 -7.02
CA THR A 75 8.71 0.74 -5.65
C THR A 75 7.90 2.05 -5.59
N ILE A 76 8.16 2.99 -6.50
CA ILE A 76 7.40 4.26 -6.57
C ILE A 76 5.92 3.99 -6.85
N LEU A 77 5.60 3.10 -7.79
CA LEU A 77 4.22 2.74 -8.13
C LEU A 77 3.49 2.08 -6.94
N LEU A 78 4.15 1.18 -6.22
CA LEU A 78 3.58 0.54 -5.02
C LEU A 78 3.31 1.57 -3.91
N ILE A 79 4.25 2.49 -3.66
CA ILE A 79 4.07 3.57 -2.68
C ILE A 79 2.94 4.52 -3.11
N ALA A 80 2.88 4.87 -4.40
CA ALA A 80 1.82 5.72 -4.93
C ALA A 80 0.44 5.07 -4.78
N THR A 81 0.35 3.76 -5.05
CA THR A 81 -0.88 2.98 -4.87
C THR A 81 -1.29 2.94 -3.40
N ALA A 82 -0.36 2.63 -2.49
CA ALA A 82 -0.61 2.64 -1.05
C ALA A 82 -1.13 4.00 -0.56
N LYS A 83 -0.50 5.10 -1.01
CA LYS A 83 -0.93 6.46 -0.67
C LYS A 83 -2.29 6.83 -1.24
N ARG A 84 -2.69 6.24 -2.37
CA ARG A 84 -4.00 6.48 -2.99
C ARG A 84 -5.13 5.73 -2.30
N ILE A 85 -4.83 4.61 -1.65
CA ILE A 85 -5.83 3.80 -0.93
C ILE A 85 -6.18 4.44 0.42
N VAL A 86 -5.22 5.06 1.10
CA VAL A 86 -5.45 5.69 2.42
C VAL A 86 -6.11 7.07 2.31
N LYS A 87 -6.11 7.69 1.13
CA LYS A 87 -6.57 9.06 0.91
C LYS A 87 -8.00 9.08 0.36
#